data_AF-A0A2E3AW44-F1
#
_entry.id   AF-A0A2E3AW44-F1
#
_cell.length_a   1.000
_cell.length_b   1.000
_cell.length_c   1.000
_cell.angle_alpha   90.00
_cell.angle_beta   90.00
_cell.angle_gamma   90.00
#
_symmetry.space_group_name_H-M   'P 1'
#
loop_
_entity.id
_entity.type
_entity.pdbx_description
1 polymer ?
#
loop_
_entity_poly.entity_id
_entity_poly.type
_entity_poly.pdbx_seq_one_letter_code
_entity_poly.pdbx_strand_id
1 'polypeptide(L)'
;MRKVSADYCTNAVKNGWIEATGGLAAFAATLINGKSDTDTSRDYASRIGAKSDAPSLVLARIVSDTQSARDGLADVSREARDVLQTGGEDSASRADVMSYERALVRAQMAYRNFQGALGEVTTRSDMDMDIAPVDRELKSFADTIDDARETADGLADKYASLDRSTS
;
A
#
# COMPACT_ATOMS: atom_id res chain seq x y z
N MET A 1 15.05 -8.64 0.25
CA MET A 1 13.59 -8.62 -0.08
C MET A 1 12.60 -9.12 1.00
N ARG A 2 12.58 -10.41 1.44
CA ARG A 2 11.51 -10.91 2.36
C ARG A 2 11.37 -10.13 3.66
N LYS A 3 12.50 -9.82 4.31
CA LYS A 3 12.53 -9.02 5.54
C LYS A 3 11.93 -7.64 5.30
N VAL A 4 12.39 -6.93 4.28
CA VAL A 4 11.90 -5.58 3.93
C VAL A 4 10.40 -5.60 3.62
N SER A 5 9.91 -6.63 2.92
CA SER A 5 8.46 -6.80 2.65
C SER A 5 7.65 -7.05 3.92
N ALA A 6 8.17 -7.85 4.86
CA ALA A 6 7.54 -8.11 6.15
C ALA A 6 7.54 -6.87 7.06
N ASP A 7 8.64 -6.12 7.07
CA ASP A 7 8.78 -4.87 7.81
C ASP A 7 7.79 -3.82 7.27
N TYR A 8 7.66 -3.71 5.94
CA TYR A 8 6.64 -2.87 5.32
C TYR A 8 5.21 -3.24 5.76
N CYS A 9 4.85 -4.52 5.68
CA CYS A 9 3.54 -5.00 6.12
C CYS A 9 3.28 -4.71 7.60
N THR A 10 4.30 -4.88 8.44
CA THR A 10 4.22 -4.62 9.89
C THR A 10 4.02 -3.14 10.15
N ASN A 11 4.78 -2.27 9.47
CA ASN A 11 4.67 -0.83 9.59
C ASN A 11 3.31 -0.32 9.13
N ALA A 12 2.77 -0.84 8.03
CA ALA A 12 1.45 -0.46 7.54
C ALA A 12 0.34 -0.72 8.57
N VAL A 13 0.41 -1.85 9.29
CA VAL A 13 -0.52 -2.17 10.38
C VAL A 13 -0.23 -1.31 11.62
N LYS A 14 1.04 -1.18 12.01
CA LYS A 14 1.45 -0.42 13.20
C LYS A 14 1.02 1.04 13.12
N ASN A 15 1.20 1.66 11.95
CA ASN A 15 0.78 3.03 11.71
C ASN A 15 -0.75 3.17 11.53
N GLY A 16 -1.47 2.06 11.40
CA GLY A 16 -2.91 2.04 11.22
C GLY A 16 -3.38 2.49 9.85
N TRP A 17 -2.50 2.45 8.84
CA TRP A 17 -2.87 2.69 7.45
C TRP A 17 -3.83 1.62 6.93
N ILE A 18 -3.74 0.42 7.52
CA ILE A 18 -4.56 -0.74 7.21
C ILE A 18 -4.88 -1.52 8.48
N GLU A 19 -5.95 -2.32 8.44
CA GLU A 19 -6.31 -3.21 9.53
C GLU A 19 -5.44 -4.48 9.58
N ALA A 20 -5.16 -4.93 10.81
CA ALA A 20 -4.44 -6.19 11.05
C ALA A 20 -5.23 -7.41 10.55
N THR A 21 -6.56 -7.37 10.66
CA THR A 21 -7.47 -8.53 10.57
C THR A 21 -8.31 -8.62 9.29
N GLY A 22 -8.01 -7.84 8.25
CA GLY A 22 -8.72 -7.96 6.96
C GLY A 22 -8.18 -9.04 6.02
N GLY A 23 -6.87 -9.31 6.03
CA GLY A 23 -6.25 -10.22 5.05
C GLY A 23 -6.58 -9.86 3.57
N LEU A 24 -6.14 -10.72 2.64
CA LEU A 24 -6.45 -10.59 1.21
C LEU A 24 -7.95 -10.79 0.93
N ALA A 25 -8.61 -11.64 1.72
CA ALA A 25 -10.02 -12.00 1.54
C ALA A 25 -10.97 -10.84 1.88
N ALA A 26 -10.75 -10.09 2.95
CA ALA A 26 -11.60 -8.91 3.22
C ALA A 26 -11.31 -7.78 2.24
N PHE A 27 -10.07 -7.67 1.72
CA PHE A 27 -9.77 -6.73 0.64
C PHE A 27 -10.51 -7.09 -0.65
N ALA A 28 -10.48 -8.36 -1.07
CA ALA A 28 -11.24 -8.85 -2.21
C ALA A 28 -12.76 -8.70 -1.99
N ALA A 29 -13.25 -8.97 -0.79
CA ALA A 29 -14.66 -8.75 -0.45
C ALA A 29 -15.04 -7.26 -0.49
N THR A 30 -14.16 -6.36 -0.07
CA THR A 30 -14.37 -4.91 -0.17
C THR A 30 -14.38 -4.45 -1.63
N LEU A 31 -13.54 -5.06 -2.48
CA LEU A 31 -13.53 -4.84 -3.92
C LEU A 31 -14.83 -5.27 -4.60
N ILE A 32 -15.37 -6.42 -4.21
CA ILE A 32 -16.54 -7.03 -4.83
C ILE A 32 -17.84 -6.42 -4.29
N ASN A 33 -17.91 -6.15 -2.97
CA ASN A 33 -19.15 -5.80 -2.27
C ASN A 33 -19.20 -4.36 -1.74
N GLY A 34 -18.10 -3.60 -1.85
CA GLY A 34 -17.97 -2.30 -1.18
C GLY A 34 -17.65 -2.42 0.33
N LYS A 35 -17.25 -1.30 0.96
CA LYS A 35 -16.98 -1.24 2.40
C LYS A 35 -18.33 -1.12 3.15
N SER A 36 -18.60 -2.02 4.10
CA SER A 36 -19.78 -1.95 4.97
C SER A 36 -19.58 -0.94 6.11
N ASP A 37 -20.60 -0.12 6.40
CA ASP A 37 -20.57 1.02 7.34
C ASP A 37 -20.30 0.67 8.83
N THR A 38 -20.30 -0.61 9.20
CA THR A 38 -20.30 -1.06 10.59
C THR A 38 -18.92 -1.14 11.28
N ASP A 39 -17.82 -0.79 10.61
CA ASP A 39 -16.45 -0.89 11.17
C ASP A 39 -15.67 0.45 11.15
N THR A 40 -16.38 1.57 11.21
CA THR A 40 -15.80 2.92 11.08
C THR A 40 -14.78 3.27 12.18
N SER A 41 -15.00 2.85 13.43
CA SER A 41 -14.06 3.14 14.54
C SER A 41 -12.64 2.58 14.37
N ARG A 42 -12.42 1.64 13.44
CA ARG A 42 -11.10 1.04 13.18
C ARG A 42 -10.47 1.49 11.87
N ASP A 43 -11.19 2.24 11.04
CA ASP A 43 -10.68 2.72 9.77
C ASP A 43 -9.71 3.90 9.93
N TYR A 44 -8.84 4.05 8.94
CA TYR A 44 -7.80 5.07 8.94
C TYR A 44 -8.38 6.49 9.11
N ALA A 45 -9.50 6.79 8.43
CA ALA A 45 -10.14 8.10 8.45
C ALA A 45 -10.57 8.50 9.86
N SER A 46 -11.21 7.60 10.60
CA SER A 46 -11.59 7.82 11.99
C SER A 46 -10.38 7.98 12.90
N ARG A 47 -9.30 7.22 12.67
CA ARG A 47 -8.06 7.30 13.48
C ARG A 47 -7.33 8.63 13.36
N ILE A 48 -7.38 9.26 12.20
CA ILE A 48 -6.76 10.58 11.98
C ILE A 48 -7.72 11.73 12.25
N GLY A 49 -8.95 11.44 12.70
CA GLY A 49 -9.96 12.45 12.99
C GLY A 49 -10.49 13.14 11.73
N ALA A 50 -10.65 12.44 10.61
CA ALA A 50 -11.04 13.05 9.33
C ALA A 50 -12.32 13.89 9.43
N LYS A 51 -13.26 13.51 10.31
CA LYS A 51 -14.54 14.22 10.57
C LYS A 51 -14.50 15.23 11.72
N SER A 52 -13.48 15.20 12.59
CA SER A 52 -13.49 15.92 13.88
C SER A 52 -12.33 16.89 14.05
N ASP A 53 -11.16 16.53 13.55
CA ASP A 53 -9.92 17.26 13.82
C ASP A 53 -9.75 18.41 12.83
N ALA A 54 -8.83 19.33 13.09
CA ALA A 54 -8.61 20.46 12.18
C ALA A 54 -8.21 19.97 10.78
N PRO A 55 -8.85 20.44 9.68
CA PRO A 55 -8.56 19.94 8.33
C PRO A 55 -7.07 20.03 7.96
N SER A 56 -6.37 21.08 8.39
CA SER A 56 -4.92 21.23 8.18
C SER A 56 -4.09 20.09 8.75
N LEU A 57 -4.43 19.64 9.97
CA LEU A 57 -3.75 18.54 10.64
C LEU A 57 -4.06 17.21 9.96
N VAL A 58 -5.32 17.00 9.56
CA VAL A 58 -5.75 15.81 8.84
C VAL A 58 -5.03 15.71 7.49
N LEU A 59 -5.03 16.77 6.68
CA LEU A 59 -4.37 16.79 5.37
C LEU A 59 -2.85 16.59 5.50
N ALA A 60 -2.20 17.27 6.44
CA ALA A 60 -0.78 17.08 6.72
C ALA A 60 -0.47 15.63 7.14
N ARG A 61 -1.37 15.00 7.91
CA ARG A 61 -1.24 13.61 8.31
C ARG A 61 -1.38 12.66 7.12
N ILE A 62 -2.36 12.88 6.24
CA ILE A 62 -2.55 12.09 5.01
C ILE A 62 -1.29 12.16 4.14
N VAL A 63 -0.72 13.36 3.95
CA VAL A 63 0.53 13.53 3.18
C VAL A 63 1.67 12.73 3.80
N SER A 64 1.92 12.90 5.10
CA SER A 64 3.02 12.23 5.81
C SER A 64 2.90 10.70 5.78
N ASP A 65 1.69 10.17 6.01
CA ASP A 65 1.42 8.74 5.97
C ASP A 65 1.54 8.19 4.55
N THR A 66 1.03 8.93 3.54
CA THR A 66 1.14 8.55 2.12
C THR A 66 2.60 8.50 1.68
N GLN A 67 3.39 9.52 2.02
CA GLN A 67 4.82 9.55 1.75
C GLN A 67 5.55 8.37 2.39
N SER A 68 5.29 8.10 3.67
CA SER A 68 5.90 6.98 4.38
C SER A 68 5.54 5.62 3.77
N ALA A 69 4.28 5.45 3.35
CA ALA A 69 3.82 4.24 2.67
C ALA A 69 4.43 4.08 1.27
N ARG A 70 4.59 5.19 0.54
CA ARG A 70 5.24 5.23 -0.78
C ARG A 70 6.71 4.86 -0.69
N ASP A 71 7.46 5.54 0.17
CA ASP A 71 8.90 5.32 0.33
C ASP A 71 9.18 3.87 0.78
N GLY A 72 8.38 3.34 1.71
CA GLY A 72 8.47 1.94 2.11
C GLY A 72 8.22 0.94 0.97
N LEU A 73 7.25 1.20 0.09
CA LEU A 73 7.00 0.34 -1.08
C LEU A 73 8.12 0.47 -2.12
N ALA A 74 8.67 1.67 -2.31
CA ALA A 74 9.79 1.90 -3.20
C ALA A 74 11.03 1.12 -2.74
N ASP A 75 11.30 1.07 -1.43
CA ASP A 75 12.38 0.26 -0.86
C ASP A 75 12.17 -1.24 -1.10
N VAL A 76 10.95 -1.74 -0.90
CA VAL A 76 10.59 -3.14 -1.20
C VAL A 76 10.78 -3.44 -2.70
N SER A 77 10.43 -2.51 -3.57
CA SER A 77 10.55 -2.65 -5.03
C SER A 77 11.99 -2.58 -5.53
N ARG A 78 12.84 -1.76 -4.90
CA ARG A 78 14.28 -1.74 -5.18
C ARG A 78 14.91 -3.11 -4.90
N GLU A 79 14.65 -3.67 -3.72
CA GLU A 79 15.12 -5.01 -3.34
C GLU A 79 14.63 -6.11 -4.28
N ALA A 80 13.40 -6.00 -4.77
CA ALA A 80 12.84 -6.93 -5.75
C ALA A 80 13.55 -6.84 -7.11
N ARG A 81 13.84 -5.63 -7.58
CA ARG A 81 14.60 -5.41 -8.83
C ARG A 81 16.02 -5.94 -8.72
N ASP A 82 16.66 -5.82 -7.57
CA ASP A 82 18.00 -6.40 -7.34
C ASP A 82 17.96 -7.93 -7.48
N VAL A 83 16.92 -8.60 -6.96
CA VAL A 83 16.70 -10.05 -7.15
C VAL A 83 16.46 -10.42 -8.63
N LEU A 84 15.79 -9.55 -9.39
CA LEU A 84 15.61 -9.73 -10.83
C LEU A 84 16.94 -9.62 -11.59
N GLN A 85 17.80 -8.66 -11.23
CA GLN A 85 19.05 -8.36 -11.94
C GLN A 85 20.21 -9.31 -11.60
N THR A 86 20.32 -9.79 -10.35
CA THR A 86 21.51 -10.51 -9.87
C THR A 86 21.64 -11.97 -10.32
N GLY A 87 20.68 -12.52 -11.06
CA GLY A 87 20.90 -13.61 -12.02
C GLY A 87 21.58 -14.93 -11.57
N GLY A 88 21.73 -15.23 -10.29
CA GLY A 88 22.26 -16.53 -9.82
C GLY A 88 21.21 -17.65 -9.86
N GLU A 89 21.67 -18.91 -9.86
CA GLU A 89 20.84 -20.14 -9.83
C GLU A 89 19.86 -20.21 -8.63
N ASP A 90 20.03 -19.34 -7.62
CA ASP A 90 19.10 -19.09 -6.49
C ASP A 90 18.12 -17.92 -6.75
N SER A 91 17.65 -17.76 -7.98
CA SER A 91 16.81 -16.62 -8.36
C SER A 91 15.37 -16.72 -7.82
N ALA A 92 14.80 -15.57 -7.45
CA ALA A 92 13.41 -15.34 -7.04
C ALA A 92 12.61 -16.58 -6.60
N SER A 93 12.71 -16.97 -5.33
CA SER A 93 11.92 -18.10 -4.83
C SER A 93 10.43 -17.75 -4.76
N ARG A 94 9.56 -18.77 -4.75
CA ARG A 94 8.12 -18.59 -4.48
C ARG A 94 7.85 -17.77 -3.21
N ALA A 95 8.65 -17.95 -2.16
CA ALA A 95 8.51 -17.20 -0.91
C ALA A 95 8.87 -15.72 -1.07
N ASP A 96 9.80 -15.40 -1.97
CA ASP A 96 10.11 -14.02 -2.35
C ASP A 96 8.90 -13.41 -3.05
N VAL A 97 8.44 -14.01 -4.16
CA VAL A 97 7.27 -13.56 -4.93
C VAL A 97 6.08 -13.27 -4.00
N MET A 98 5.69 -14.25 -3.16
CA MET A 98 4.57 -14.11 -2.24
C MET A 98 4.77 -13.00 -1.20
N SER A 99 6.00 -12.79 -0.73
CA SER A 99 6.29 -11.71 0.23
C SER A 99 6.14 -10.32 -0.41
N TYR A 100 6.57 -10.19 -1.66
CA TYR A 100 6.45 -8.96 -2.44
C TYR A 100 4.99 -8.63 -2.77
N GLU A 101 4.24 -9.61 -3.30
CA GLU A 101 2.82 -9.48 -3.59
C GLU A 101 2.02 -9.07 -2.34
N ARG A 102 2.35 -9.67 -1.19
CA ARG A 102 1.73 -9.29 0.08
C ARG A 102 2.00 -7.82 0.42
N ALA A 103 3.22 -7.33 0.24
CA ALA A 103 3.54 -5.92 0.46
C ALA A 103 2.78 -5.00 -0.52
N LEU A 104 2.71 -5.37 -1.80
CA LEU A 104 1.97 -4.62 -2.83
C LEU A 104 0.48 -4.51 -2.50
N VAL A 105 -0.16 -5.62 -2.11
CA VAL A 105 -1.58 -5.59 -1.71
C VAL A 105 -1.79 -4.68 -0.50
N ARG A 106 -0.88 -4.71 0.47
CA ARG A 106 -0.94 -3.86 1.67
C ARG A 106 -0.77 -2.38 1.33
N ALA A 107 0.07 -2.06 0.34
CA ALA A 107 0.20 -0.71 -0.19
C ALA A 107 -1.08 -0.23 -0.88
N GLN A 108 -1.69 -1.07 -1.72
CA GLN A 108 -2.96 -0.78 -2.40
C GLN A 108 -4.11 -0.54 -1.40
N MET A 109 -4.14 -1.31 -0.31
CA MET A 109 -5.08 -1.09 0.79
C MET A 109 -4.85 0.26 1.48
N ALA A 110 -3.60 0.59 1.81
CA ALA A 110 -3.24 1.86 2.44
C ALA A 110 -3.64 3.04 1.55
N TYR A 111 -3.31 2.98 0.25
CA TYR A 111 -3.67 4.00 -0.74
C TYR A 111 -5.18 4.30 -0.74
N ARG A 112 -6.03 3.25 -0.79
CA ARG A 112 -7.48 3.43 -0.75
C ARG A 112 -7.98 4.03 0.55
N ASN A 113 -7.38 3.64 1.67
CA ASN A 113 -7.74 4.20 2.97
C ASN A 113 -7.37 5.69 3.05
N PHE A 114 -6.24 6.10 2.47
CA PHE A 114 -5.84 7.50 2.36
C PHE A 114 -6.80 8.30 1.46
N GLN A 115 -7.17 7.75 0.30
CA GLN A 115 -8.19 8.36 -0.57
C GLN A 115 -9.54 8.49 0.13
N GLY A 116 -9.96 7.47 0.88
CA GLY A 116 -11.18 7.51 1.66
C GLY A 116 -11.17 8.64 2.69
N ALA A 117 -10.09 8.76 3.47
CA ALA A 117 -9.94 9.83 4.44
C ALA A 117 -9.90 11.22 3.80
N LEU A 118 -9.25 11.38 2.64
CA LEU A 118 -9.29 12.63 1.88
C LEU A 118 -10.72 12.96 1.41
N GLY A 119 -11.45 11.96 0.92
CA GLY A 119 -12.86 12.11 0.57
C GLY A 119 -13.72 12.56 1.74
N GLU A 120 -13.49 12.03 2.94
CA GLU A 120 -14.23 12.46 4.13
C GLU A 120 -13.90 13.91 4.52
N VAL A 121 -12.62 14.28 4.64
CA VAL A 121 -12.24 15.64 5.07
C VAL A 121 -12.68 16.70 4.06
N THR A 122 -12.65 16.40 2.76
CA THR A 122 -13.03 17.35 1.70
C THR A 122 -14.52 17.63 1.61
N THR A 123 -15.36 16.76 2.17
CA THR A 123 -16.81 16.96 2.22
C THR A 123 -17.27 17.83 3.39
N ARG A 124 -16.37 18.21 4.29
CA ARG A 124 -16.72 19.02 5.46
C ARG A 124 -17.00 20.46 5.09
N SER A 125 -17.93 21.07 5.81
CA SER A 125 -18.29 22.48 5.62
C SER A 125 -17.21 23.47 6.04
N ASP A 126 -16.30 23.07 6.93
CA ASP A 126 -15.17 23.88 7.42
C ASP A 126 -13.88 23.64 6.63
N MET A 127 -13.93 22.88 5.54
CA MET A 127 -12.82 22.66 4.64
C MET A 127 -12.64 23.86 3.68
N ASP A 128 -11.59 24.63 3.90
CA ASP A 128 -11.19 25.78 3.05
C ASP A 128 -9.68 25.75 2.75
N MET A 129 -9.14 24.56 2.50
CA MET A 129 -7.71 24.34 2.31
C MET A 129 -7.40 23.78 0.93
N ASP A 130 -6.23 24.15 0.41
CA ASP A 130 -5.71 23.56 -0.83
C ASP A 130 -5.32 22.09 -0.61
N ILE A 131 -5.92 21.21 -1.40
CA ILE A 131 -5.66 19.77 -1.39
C ILE A 131 -4.59 19.35 -2.39
N ALA A 132 -4.10 20.25 -3.25
CA ALA A 132 -3.09 19.94 -4.26
C ALA A 132 -1.83 19.25 -3.71
N PRO A 133 -1.33 19.56 -2.49
CA PRO A 133 -0.23 18.81 -1.91
C PRO A 133 -0.58 17.34 -1.63
N VAL A 134 -1.81 17.08 -1.18
CA VAL A 134 -2.30 15.71 -0.90
C VAL A 134 -2.49 14.93 -2.19
N ASP A 135 -3.12 15.55 -3.19
CA ASP A 135 -3.34 14.95 -4.51
C ASP A 135 -2.02 14.60 -5.19
N ARG A 136 -1.01 15.46 -5.08
CA ARG A 136 0.33 15.21 -5.62
C ARG A 136 0.95 13.97 -4.96
N GLU A 137 0.91 13.88 -3.64
CA GLU A 137 1.52 12.76 -2.92
C GLU A 137 0.76 11.44 -3.18
N LEU A 138 -0.57 11.47 -3.21
CA LEU A 138 -1.39 10.32 -3.59
C LEU A 138 -1.10 9.87 -5.02
N LYS A 139 -0.92 10.80 -5.94
CA LYS A 139 -0.52 10.48 -7.32
C LYS A 139 0.85 9.79 -7.36
N SER A 140 1.86 10.35 -6.68
CA SER A 140 3.18 9.71 -6.60
C SER A 140 3.12 8.31 -5.97
N PHE A 141 2.23 8.08 -5.01
CA PHE A 141 2.05 6.75 -4.44
C PHE A 141 1.38 5.79 -5.42
N ALA A 142 0.38 6.25 -6.19
CA ALA A 142 -0.24 5.47 -7.25
C ALA A 142 0.79 5.05 -8.32
N ASP A 143 1.62 6.00 -8.77
CA ASP A 143 2.70 5.71 -9.73
C ASP A 143 3.67 4.65 -9.19
N THR A 144 4.01 4.73 -7.89
CA THR A 144 4.88 3.72 -7.23
C THR A 144 4.20 2.35 -7.12
N ILE A 145 2.88 2.30 -6.95
CA ILE A 145 2.10 1.05 -6.94
C ILE A 145 2.09 0.42 -8.34
N ASP A 146 1.98 1.23 -9.39
CA ASP A 146 2.00 0.74 -10.77
C ASP A 146 3.37 0.18 -11.14
N ASP A 147 4.46 0.89 -10.82
CA ASP A 147 5.83 0.37 -10.94
C ASP A 147 6.05 -0.93 -10.17
N ALA A 148 5.42 -1.06 -9.00
CA ALA A 148 5.50 -2.25 -8.17
C ALA A 148 4.72 -3.43 -8.78
N ARG A 149 3.61 -3.18 -9.49
CA ARG A 149 2.90 -4.22 -10.24
C ARG A 149 3.77 -4.80 -11.35
N GLU A 150 4.42 -3.94 -12.13
CA GLU A 150 5.36 -4.39 -13.17
C GLU A 150 6.51 -5.23 -12.59
N THR A 151 7.00 -4.84 -11.42
CA THR A 151 8.04 -5.60 -10.71
C THR A 151 7.54 -6.95 -10.21
N ALA A 152 6.28 -7.04 -9.73
CA ALA A 152 5.65 -8.31 -9.33
C ALA A 152 5.53 -9.26 -10.53
N ASP A 153 5.07 -8.76 -11.67
CA ASP A 153 4.94 -9.54 -12.90
C ASP A 153 6.31 -10.08 -13.35
N GLY A 154 7.35 -9.25 -13.34
CA GLY A 154 8.71 -9.67 -13.64
C GLY A 154 9.25 -10.75 -12.69
N LEU A 155 8.93 -10.68 -11.39
CA LEU A 155 9.29 -11.70 -10.40
C LEU A 155 8.57 -13.03 -10.67
N ALA A 156 7.28 -12.97 -11.01
CA ALA A 156 6.48 -14.13 -11.34
C ALA A 156 6.98 -14.82 -12.61
N ASP A 157 7.29 -14.05 -13.66
CA ASP A 157 7.85 -14.56 -14.92
C ASP A 157 9.20 -15.25 -14.70
N LYS A 158 10.09 -14.62 -13.93
CA LYS A 158 11.39 -15.20 -13.60
C LYS A 158 11.22 -16.52 -12.84
N TYR A 159 10.35 -16.57 -11.84
CA TYR A 159 10.03 -17.80 -11.11
C TYR A 159 9.49 -18.89 -12.03
N ALA A 160 8.54 -18.57 -12.91
CA ALA A 160 7.96 -19.52 -13.86
C ALA A 160 8.95 -20.02 -14.93
N SER A 161 10.01 -19.25 -15.22
CA SER A 161 11.08 -19.66 -16.14
C SER A 161 12.06 -20.65 -15.51
N LEU A 162 12.33 -20.52 -14.21
CA LEU A 162 13.20 -21.43 -13.46
C LEU A 162 12.55 -22.80 -13.31
N ASP A 163 11.27 -22.84 -12.95
CA ASP A 163 10.49 -24.09 -12.80
C ASP A 163 10.44 -24.92 -14.08
N ARG A 164 10.40 -24.24 -15.24
CA ARG A 164 10.46 -24.86 -16.57
C ARG A 164 11.86 -25.34 -16.97
N SER A 165 12.92 -24.80 -16.38
CA SER A 165 14.30 -25.17 -16.71
C SER A 165 14.82 -26.36 -15.88
N THR A 166 14.16 -26.65 -14.77
CA THR A 166 14.47 -27.76 -13.86
C THR A 166 13.59 -29.00 -14.06
N SER A 167 12.58 -28.94 -14.94
CA SER A 167 11.73 -30.07 -15.37
C SER A 167 12.21 -30.69 -16.67
#